data_AF-A0A957BAH6-F1
#
_entry.id   AF-A0A957BAH6-F1
#
_cell.length_a   1.000
_cell.length_b   1.000
_cell.length_c   1.000
_cell.angle_alpha   90.00
_cell.angle_beta   90.00
_cell.angle_gamma   90.00
#
_symmetry.space_group_name_H-M   'P 1'
#
loop_
_entity.id
_entity.type
_entity.pdbx_description
1 polymer ?
#
loop_
_entity_poly.entity_id
_entity_poly.type
_entity_poly.pdbx_seq_one_letter_code
_entity_poly.pdbx_strand_id
1 'polypeptide(L)' 'MLPDHFVPELAPKANEDAVIVADQVRFTVLTERLIRLEYDPSRVFNDRATQNMWYRDQPVPDFTVD' A
#
# COMPACT_ATOMS: atom_id res chain seq x y z
N MET A 1 -6.35 -10.27 -25.63
CA MET A 1 -6.86 -10.21 -24.24
C MET A 1 -6.40 -11.48 -23.54
N LEU A 2 -5.93 -11.38 -22.29
CA LEU A 2 -5.58 -12.57 -21.49
C LEU A 2 -6.86 -13.34 -21.14
N PRO A 3 -6.88 -14.68 -21.22
CA PRO A 3 -7.94 -15.48 -20.62
C PRO A 3 -8.11 -15.19 -19.13
N ASP A 4 -9.34 -15.21 -18.63
CA ASP A 4 -9.69 -14.78 -17.27
C ASP A 4 -8.89 -15.51 -16.19
N HIS A 5 -8.64 -16.81 -16.35
CA HIS A 5 -7.88 -17.62 -15.39
C HIS A 5 -6.38 -17.28 -15.31
N PHE A 6 -5.86 -16.44 -16.21
CA PHE A 6 -4.50 -15.89 -16.14
C PHE A 6 -4.45 -14.49 -15.51
N VAL A 7 -5.60 -13.89 -15.19
CA VAL A 7 -5.67 -12.60 -14.50
C VAL A 7 -5.75 -12.87 -13.00
N PRO A 8 -4.72 -12.54 -12.21
CA PRO A 8 -4.77 -12.76 -10.76
C PRO A 8 -5.77 -11.81 -10.11
N GLU A 9 -6.45 -12.30 -9.07
CA GLU A 9 -7.12 -11.43 -8.10
C GLU A 9 -6.06 -10.69 -7.29
N LEU A 10 -6.26 -9.39 -7.06
CA LEU A 10 -5.30 -8.54 -6.36
C LEU A 10 -6.05 -7.64 -5.37
N ALA A 11 -5.43 -7.37 -4.22
CA ALA A 11 -5.91 -6.36 -3.27
C ALA A 11 -4.79 -5.35 -2.95
N PRO A 12 -4.37 -4.53 -3.93
CA PRO A 12 -3.11 -3.80 -3.82
C PRO A 12 -3.23 -2.47 -3.07
N LYS A 13 -4.44 -1.93 -2.93
CA LYS A 13 -4.69 -0.77 -2.07
C LYS A 13 -4.60 -1.22 -0.61
N ALA A 14 -3.85 -0.50 0.21
CA ALA A 14 -3.74 -0.81 1.62
C ALA A 14 -5.00 -0.38 2.39
N ASN A 15 -5.20 -0.96 3.57
CA ASN A 15 -6.17 -0.45 4.52
C ASN A 15 -5.85 1.02 4.85
N GLU A 16 -6.85 1.90 4.81
CA GLU A 16 -6.67 3.35 5.00
C GLU A 16 -6.17 3.70 6.41
N ASP A 17 -6.54 2.91 7.42
CA ASP A 17 -6.07 3.09 8.81
C ASP A 17 -4.58 2.73 8.98
N ALA A 18 -3.99 2.01 8.02
CA ALA A 18 -2.56 1.71 7.98
C ALA A 18 -1.74 2.75 7.19
N VAL A 19 -2.38 3.80 6.68
CA VAL A 19 -1.78 4.82 5.81
C VAL A 19 -1.65 6.15 6.54
N ILE A 20 -0.44 6.72 6.50
CA ILE A 20 -0.13 8.05 7.06
C ILE A 20 0.39 8.92 5.93
N VAL A 21 -0.21 10.09 5.73
CA VAL A 21 0.25 11.07 4.73
C VAL A 21 0.77 12.31 5.45
N ALA A 22 2.03 12.65 5.19
CA ALA A 22 2.71 13.84 5.70
C ALA A 22 3.21 14.67 4.51
N ASP A 23 2.47 15.72 4.14
CA ASP A 23 2.71 16.59 2.98
C ASP A 23 2.91 15.82 1.65
N GLN A 24 4.16 15.65 1.21
CA GLN A 24 4.55 14.99 -0.04
C GLN A 24 4.95 13.52 0.15
N VAL A 25 4.85 13.01 1.39
CA VAL A 25 5.26 11.65 1.74
C VAL A 25 4.06 10.84 2.22
N ARG A 26 3.96 9.59 1.78
CA ARG A 26 3.04 8.59 2.29
C ARG A 26 3.80 7.43 2.91
N PHE A 27 3.46 7.11 4.16
CA PHE A 27 3.86 5.89 4.83
C PHE A 27 2.69 4.91 4.81
N THR A 28 2.99 3.63 4.64
CA THR A 28 2.03 2.55 4.84
C THR A 28 2.66 1.50 5.73
N VAL A 29 2.09 1.28 6.91
CA VAL A 29 2.55 0.26 7.86
C VAL A 29 1.98 -1.08 7.41
N LEU A 30 2.81 -1.94 6.81
CA LEU A 30 2.36 -3.19 6.20
C LEU A 30 2.34 -4.34 7.21
N THR A 31 3.31 -4.37 8.13
CA THR A 31 3.42 -5.33 9.24
C THR A 31 4.18 -4.69 10.40
N GLU A 32 4.35 -5.40 11.52
CA GLU A 32 5.17 -4.95 12.68
C GLU A 32 6.59 -4.48 12.31
N ARG A 33 7.16 -4.97 11.19
CA ARG A 33 8.56 -4.72 10.79
C ARG A 33 8.74 -4.32 9.34
N LEU A 34 7.65 -3.95 8.65
CA LEU A 34 7.70 -3.55 7.24
C LEU A 34 6.84 -2.31 7.02
N ILE A 35 7.49 -1.25 6.52
CA ILE A 35 6.84 -0.01 6.13
C ILE A 35 7.15 0.24 4.66
N ARG A 36 6.15 0.71 3.91
CA ARG A 36 6.32 1.27 2.57
C ARG A 36 6.38 2.80 2.68
N LEU A 37 7.31 3.40 1.96
CA LEU A 37 7.44 4.85 1.83
C LEU A 37 7.26 5.26 0.37
N GLU A 38 6.49 6.31 0.15
CA GLU A 38 6.33 6.95 -1.14
C GLU A 38 6.54 8.46 -0.97
N TYR A 39 7.24 9.07 -1.93
CA TYR A 39 7.37 10.52 -2.03
C TYR A 39 6.93 10.95 -3.42
N ASP A 40 6.05 11.94 -3.48
CA ASP A 40 5.61 12.54 -4.73
C ASP A 40 5.37 14.05 -4.54
N PRO A 41 6.10 14.93 -5.27
CA PRO A 41 5.93 16.38 -5.14
C PRO A 41 4.53 16.90 -5.50
N SER A 42 3.78 16.16 -6.31
CA SER A 42 2.40 16.46 -6.68
C SER A 42 1.37 15.79 -5.77
N ARG A 43 1.82 15.05 -4.74
CA ARG A 43 1.00 14.29 -3.78
C ARG A 43 0.14 13.22 -4.47
N VAL A 44 0.64 12.65 -5.56
CA VAL A 44 -0.02 11.56 -6.31
C VAL A 44 0.70 10.25 -5.99
N PHE A 45 0.08 9.42 -5.15
CA PHE A 45 0.66 8.14 -4.73
C PHE A 45 0.14 6.95 -5.57
N ASN A 46 0.84 5.82 -5.54
CA ASN A 46 0.55 4.67 -6.40
C ASN A 46 0.01 3.47 -5.59
N ASP A 47 -1.24 3.09 -5.87
CA ASP A 47 -1.91 1.94 -5.23
C ASP A 47 -1.86 0.65 -6.04
N ARG A 48 -1.18 0.64 -7.20
CA ARG A 48 -1.05 -0.57 -8.03
C ARG A 48 -0.17 -1.61 -7.34
N ALA A 49 -0.42 -2.88 -7.61
CA ALA A 49 0.44 -3.97 -7.17
C ALA A 49 1.88 -3.74 -7.68
N THR A 50 2.88 -4.01 -6.83
CA THR A 50 4.28 -4.07 -7.25
C THR A 50 4.65 -5.52 -7.57
N GLN A 51 5.79 -5.76 -8.22
CA GLN A 51 6.24 -7.13 -8.54
C GLN A 51 6.31 -8.03 -7.29
N ASN A 52 6.66 -7.45 -6.13
CA ASN A 52 6.87 -8.19 -4.89
C ASN A 52 5.70 -8.14 -3.90
N MET A 53 4.69 -7.28 -4.13
CA MET A 53 3.58 -7.10 -3.17
C MET A 53 2.27 -6.82 -3.90
N TRP A 54 1.41 -7.84 -3.91
CA TRP A 54 0.10 -7.84 -4.58
C TRP A 54 -1.07 -7.53 -3.65
N TYR A 55 -0.94 -7.89 -2.37
CA TYR A 55 -2.00 -7.79 -1.37
C TYR A 55 -1.52 -6.90 -0.22
N ARG A 56 -2.01 -5.67 -0.17
CA ARG A 56 -1.72 -4.69 0.89
C ARG A 56 -2.91 -4.42 1.79
N ASP A 57 -4.12 -4.79 1.35
CA ASP A 57 -5.29 -4.82 2.22
C ASP A 57 -5.13 -5.98 3.21
N GLN A 58 -4.69 -5.65 4.42
CA GLN A 58 -4.34 -6.58 5.51
C GLN A 58 -4.80 -5.97 6.83
N PRO A 59 -4.90 -6.77 7.92
CA PRO A 59 -5.17 -6.24 9.24
C PRO A 59 -4.19 -5.12 9.62
N VAL A 60 -4.71 -4.05 10.20
CA VAL A 60 -3.93 -2.88 10.61
C VAL A 60 -2.99 -3.29 11.76
N PRO A 61 -1.66 -3.14 11.61
CA PRO A 61 -0.73 -3.38 12.72
C PRO A 61 -0.97 -2.39 13.87
N ASP A 62 -0.56 -2.76 15.09
CA ASP A 62 -0.56 -1.82 16.21
C ASP A 62 0.62 -0.84 16.08
N PHE A 63 0.33 0.45 15.91
CA PHE A 63 1.32 1.52 15.83
C PHE A 63 0.72 2.85 16.30
N THR A 64 1.58 3.81 16.63
CA THR A 64 1.18 5.16 17.04
C THR A 64 1.75 6.20 16.09
N VAL A 65 1.08 7.35 16.01
CA VAL A 65 1.52 8.56 15.30
C VAL A 65 1.49 9.70 16.30
N ASP A 66 2.56 10.49 16.35
CA ASP A 66 2.68 11.66 17.22
C ASP A 66 2.07 12.93 16.61
#